data_AF-A0A536FDL5-F1
#
_entry.id   AF-A0A536FDL5-F1
#
_cell.length_a   1.000
_cell.length_b   1.000
_cell.length_c   1.000
_cell.angle_alpha   90.00
_cell.angle_beta   90.00
_cell.angle_gamma   90.00
#
_symmetry.space_group_name_H-M   'P 1'
#
loop_
_entity.id
_entity.type
_entity.pdbx_description
1 polymer ?
#
loop_
_entity_poly.entity_id
_entity_poly.type
_entity_poly.pdbx_seq_one_letter_code
_entity_poly.pdbx_strand_id
1 'polypeptide(L)'
;KSKYDIKSLMRDVFMSAEFVAPTTYRALVKSPTELMVHMARALEAPSLAKAIGAAGMSMGQLLFDPPEVGGWPSNASWISSNNVLERVNFAQVTLTGMPKIPSFKDAHLTHLDGVVSPATAQLLASSPDDATRWLILLASPEFQLK
;
A
#
# COMPACT_ATOMS: atom_id res chain seq x y z
N LYS A 1 -2.02 31.79 -23.10
CA LYS A 1 -1.16 31.93 -21.90
C LYS A 1 -2.05 31.98 -20.65
N SER A 2 -1.82 31.13 -19.65
CA SER A 2 -2.70 30.92 -18.48
C SER A 2 -2.61 31.98 -17.36
N LYS A 3 -1.92 33.11 -17.57
CA LYS A 3 -1.73 34.19 -16.57
C LYS A 3 -1.24 33.69 -15.18
N TYR A 4 -0.31 32.74 -15.15
CA TYR A 4 0.21 32.14 -13.90
C TYR A 4 -0.85 31.41 -13.06
N ASP A 5 -1.94 30.94 -13.68
CA ASP A 5 -2.92 30.10 -13.00
C ASP A 5 -2.32 28.72 -12.66
N ILE A 6 -2.06 28.51 -11.38
CA ILE A 6 -1.55 27.25 -10.81
C ILE A 6 -2.51 26.09 -11.08
N LYS A 7 -3.83 26.32 -11.09
CA LYS A 7 -4.81 25.27 -11.38
C LYS A 7 -4.67 24.77 -12.81
N SER A 8 -4.45 25.69 -13.75
CA SER A 8 -4.20 25.35 -15.15
C SER A 8 -2.87 24.59 -15.30
N LEU A 9 -1.79 25.09 -14.69
CA LEU A 9 -0.50 24.39 -14.70
C LEU A 9 -0.60 22.97 -14.12
N MET A 10 -1.26 22.80 -12.97
CA MET A 10 -1.34 21.49 -12.33
C MET A 10 -2.23 20.51 -13.09
N ARG A 11 -3.28 21.01 -13.76
CA ARG A 11 -4.05 20.19 -14.69
C ARG A 11 -3.17 19.71 -15.84
N ASP A 12 -2.39 20.59 -16.45
CA ASP A 12 -1.52 20.22 -17.57
C ASP A 12 -0.47 19.18 -17.15
N VAL A 13 0.09 19.30 -15.94
CA VAL A 13 1.02 18.31 -15.38
C VAL A 13 0.32 16.96 -15.13
N PHE A 14 -0.82 16.94 -14.44
CA PHE A 14 -1.49 15.68 -14.08
C PHE A 14 -2.18 14.98 -15.25
N MET A 15 -2.42 15.70 -16.35
CA MET A 15 -2.99 15.16 -17.59
C MET A 15 -1.92 14.94 -18.68
N SER A 16 -0.65 15.19 -18.39
CA SER A 16 0.44 14.98 -19.35
C SER A 16 0.61 13.50 -19.63
N ALA A 17 1.01 13.17 -20.87
CA ALA A 17 1.23 11.78 -21.28
C ALA A 17 2.30 11.10 -20.41
N GLU A 18 3.30 11.84 -19.97
CA GLU A 18 4.39 11.39 -19.09
C GLU A 18 3.90 11.08 -17.67
N PHE A 19 2.93 11.85 -17.17
CA PHE A 19 2.37 11.63 -15.83
C PHE A 19 1.44 10.41 -15.76
N VAL A 20 0.66 10.17 -16.83
CA VAL A 20 -0.30 9.05 -16.90
C VAL A 20 0.25 7.81 -17.62
N ALA A 21 1.52 7.84 -18.04
CA ALA A 21 2.13 6.72 -18.74
C ALA A 21 2.11 5.44 -17.86
N PRO A 22 1.89 4.25 -18.44
CA PRO A 22 1.92 3.00 -17.67
C PRO A 22 3.22 2.74 -16.92
N THR A 23 4.34 3.34 -17.35
CA THR A 23 5.66 3.20 -16.71
C THR A 23 5.85 4.11 -15.49
N THR A 24 5.05 5.17 -15.35
CA THR A 24 5.15 6.16 -14.26
C THR A 24 3.95 6.08 -13.31
N TYR A 25 2.79 5.65 -13.81
CA TYR A 25 1.61 5.41 -12.99
C TYR A 25 1.86 4.28 -12.00
N ARG A 26 1.61 4.55 -10.71
CA ARG A 26 1.89 3.63 -9.59
C ARG A 26 3.32 3.09 -9.57
N ALA A 27 4.30 3.87 -10.02
CA ALA A 27 5.70 3.43 -10.09
C ALA A 27 6.44 3.53 -8.74
N LEU A 28 5.87 4.22 -7.74
CA LEU A 28 6.52 4.41 -6.45
C LEU A 28 6.19 3.26 -5.49
N VAL A 29 7.16 2.88 -4.67
CA VAL A 29 7.00 1.84 -3.66
C VAL A 29 6.70 2.50 -2.32
N LYS A 30 5.61 2.10 -1.66
CA LYS A 30 5.28 2.52 -0.29
C LYS A 30 6.42 2.14 0.67
N SER A 31 6.77 3.03 1.58
CA SER A 31 7.60 2.67 2.74
C SER A 31 6.87 1.69 3.66
N PRO A 32 7.57 0.95 4.55
CA PRO A 32 6.92 0.06 5.51
C PRO A 32 5.79 0.72 6.30
N THR A 33 6.00 1.95 6.77
CA THR A 33 4.98 2.69 7.53
C THR A 33 3.80 3.05 6.64
N GLU A 34 4.03 3.59 5.44
CA GLU A 34 2.95 3.94 4.51
C GLU A 34 2.09 2.73 4.16
N LEU A 35 2.73 1.58 3.96
CA LEU A 35 2.08 0.32 3.70
C LEU A 35 1.17 -0.07 4.86
N MET A 36 1.68 -0.15 6.08
CA MET A 36 0.89 -0.57 7.24
C MET A 36 -0.23 0.44 7.58
N VAL A 37 0.02 1.74 7.42
CA VAL A 37 -1.01 2.78 7.57
C VAL A 37 -2.10 2.64 6.50
N HIS A 38 -1.72 2.30 5.26
CA HIS A 38 -2.70 2.03 4.22
C HIS A 38 -3.53 0.77 4.52
N MET A 39 -2.92 -0.28 5.09
CA MET A 39 -3.67 -1.46 5.57
C MET A 39 -4.69 -1.07 6.64
N ALA A 40 -4.28 -0.28 7.64
CA ALA A 40 -5.17 0.19 8.68
C ALA A 40 -6.32 1.04 8.15
N ARG A 41 -6.05 1.88 7.14
CA ARG A 41 -7.10 2.64 6.45
C ARG A 41 -8.05 1.74 5.67
N ALA A 42 -7.52 0.80 4.89
CA ALA A 42 -8.30 -0.11 4.05
C ALA A 42 -9.22 -1.02 4.89
N LEU A 43 -8.75 -1.42 6.07
CA LEU A 43 -9.50 -2.25 7.01
C LEU A 43 -10.35 -1.44 8.01
N GLU A 44 -10.42 -0.11 7.87
CA GLU A 44 -11.14 0.77 8.80
C GLU A 44 -10.72 0.57 10.28
N ALA A 45 -9.43 0.30 10.50
CA ALA A 45 -8.87 -0.16 11.77
C ALA A 45 -7.88 0.86 12.38
N PRO A 46 -8.34 2.04 12.85
CA PRO A 46 -7.46 3.05 13.44
C PRO A 46 -6.74 2.58 14.72
N SER A 47 -7.27 1.56 15.39
CA SER A 47 -6.67 0.93 16.56
C SER A 47 -5.31 0.28 16.28
N LEU A 48 -4.97 0.03 15.01
CA LEU A 48 -3.67 -0.53 14.61
C LEU A 48 -2.51 0.44 14.78
N ALA A 49 -2.74 1.73 15.06
CA ALA A 49 -1.67 2.73 15.20
C ALA A 49 -0.51 2.28 16.11
N LYS A 50 -0.81 1.65 17.25
CA LYS A 50 0.22 1.13 18.16
C LYS A 50 0.95 -0.09 17.59
N ALA A 51 0.23 -0.98 16.91
CA ALA A 51 0.83 -2.15 16.25
C ALA A 51 1.76 -1.74 15.11
N ILE A 52 1.40 -0.71 14.34
CA ILE A 52 2.24 -0.13 13.28
C ILE A 52 3.57 0.36 13.85
N GLY A 53 3.54 1.10 14.97
CA GLY A 53 4.75 1.57 15.63
C GLY A 53 5.67 0.43 16.08
N ALA A 54 5.10 -0.67 16.59
CA ALA A 54 5.88 -1.83 17.03
C ALA A 54 6.42 -2.68 15.87
N ALA A 55 5.61 -2.91 14.83
CA ALA A 55 5.99 -3.72 13.67
C ALA A 55 7.02 -3.02 12.76
N GLY A 56 7.16 -1.70 12.85
CA GLY A 56 8.14 -0.94 12.08
C GLY A 56 9.57 -1.48 12.19
N MET A 57 9.96 -1.99 13.36
CA MET A 57 11.29 -2.57 13.57
C MET A 57 11.54 -3.80 12.68
N SER A 58 10.57 -4.70 12.52
CA SER A 58 10.78 -5.93 11.73
C SER A 58 10.89 -5.66 10.22
N MET A 59 10.33 -4.54 9.77
CA MET A 59 10.43 -4.09 8.38
C MET A 59 11.55 -3.07 8.13
N GLY A 60 12.36 -2.73 9.15
CA GLY A 60 13.50 -1.82 9.03
C GLY A 60 13.15 -0.33 9.07
N GLN A 61 11.95 0.03 9.56
CA GLN A 61 11.51 1.41 9.72
C GLN A 61 10.82 1.63 11.07
N LEU A 62 11.61 1.80 12.14
CA LEU A 62 11.10 2.19 13.45
C LEU A 62 10.82 3.69 13.50
N LEU A 63 9.58 4.09 13.78
CA LEU A 63 9.22 5.51 13.82
C LEU A 63 10.05 6.30 14.83
N PHE A 64 10.46 7.50 14.43
CA PHE A 64 11.33 8.40 15.21
C PHE A 64 12.77 7.90 15.45
N ASP A 65 13.19 6.84 14.74
CA ASP A 65 14.54 6.27 14.83
C ASP A 65 15.17 6.09 13.43
N PRO A 66 15.45 7.19 12.71
CA PRO A 66 16.03 7.11 11.37
C PRO A 66 17.48 6.59 11.41
N PRO A 67 17.91 5.82 10.39
CA PRO A 67 19.25 5.22 10.36
C PRO A 67 20.36 6.27 10.18
N GLU A 68 20.05 7.40 9.54
CA GLU A 68 20.99 8.51 9.31
C GLU A 68 20.25 9.85 9.22
N VAL A 69 21.02 10.95 9.14
CA VAL A 69 20.47 12.32 9.02
C VAL A 69 19.60 12.53 7.78
N GLY A 70 19.80 11.73 6.73
CA GLY A 70 18.98 11.72 5.51
C GLY A 70 17.62 11.01 5.68
N GLY A 71 17.39 10.34 6.81
CA GLY A 71 16.19 9.53 7.05
C GLY A 71 16.32 8.12 6.47
N TRP A 72 15.18 7.55 6.06
CA TRP A 72 15.15 6.22 5.44
C TRP A 72 15.35 6.31 3.92
N PRO A 73 16.09 5.36 3.32
CA PRO A 73 16.13 5.18 1.88
C PRO A 73 14.71 5.03 1.29
N SER A 74 14.50 5.60 0.11
CA SER A 74 13.18 5.68 -0.54
C SER A 74 12.91 4.53 -1.52
N ASN A 75 11.61 4.29 -1.80
CA ASN A 75 11.12 3.30 -2.76
C ASN A 75 11.55 1.86 -2.43
N ALA A 76 12.06 1.12 -3.41
CA ALA A 76 12.35 -0.30 -3.30
C ALA A 76 13.58 -0.63 -2.44
N SER A 77 14.27 0.37 -1.90
CA SER A 77 15.48 0.21 -1.08
C SER A 77 15.27 -0.64 0.17
N TRP A 78 14.06 -0.69 0.70
CA TRP A 78 13.73 -1.54 1.85
C TRP A 78 13.31 -2.95 1.44
N ILE A 79 13.11 -3.26 0.16
CA ILE A 79 12.56 -4.55 -0.25
C ILE A 79 13.63 -5.65 -0.21
N SER A 80 13.36 -6.70 0.56
CA SER A 80 14.13 -7.94 0.65
C SER A 80 13.18 -9.12 0.92
N SER A 81 13.66 -10.35 0.80
CA SER A 81 12.85 -11.54 1.11
C SER A 81 12.29 -11.52 2.54
N ASN A 82 13.06 -10.99 3.51
CA ASN A 82 12.67 -10.97 4.92
C ASN A 82 11.48 -10.04 5.16
N ASN A 83 11.56 -8.80 4.70
CA ASN A 83 10.54 -7.80 4.97
C ASN A 83 9.32 -7.89 4.04
N VAL A 84 9.42 -8.59 2.90
CA VAL A 84 8.23 -9.09 2.17
C VAL A 84 7.45 -10.11 3.02
N LEU A 85 8.13 -11.02 3.71
CA LEU A 85 7.48 -11.98 4.61
C LEU A 85 6.84 -11.25 5.80
N GLU A 86 7.55 -10.31 6.43
CA GLU A 86 7.02 -9.50 7.53
C GLU A 86 5.75 -8.73 7.14
N ARG A 87 5.69 -8.21 5.91
CA ARG A 87 4.46 -7.59 5.39
C ARG A 87 3.27 -8.56 5.40
N VAL A 88 3.47 -9.77 4.90
CA VAL A 88 2.42 -10.79 4.86
C VAL A 88 2.00 -11.18 6.27
N ASN A 89 2.97 -11.35 7.17
CA ASN A 89 2.73 -11.63 8.58
C ASN A 89 1.90 -10.52 9.24
N PHE A 90 2.24 -9.24 9.00
CA PHE A 90 1.49 -8.11 9.54
C PHE A 90 0.04 -8.10 9.04
N ALA A 91 -0.20 -8.35 7.75
CA ALA A 91 -1.55 -8.46 7.20
C ALA A 91 -2.34 -9.63 7.83
N GLN A 92 -1.71 -10.80 7.96
CA GLN A 92 -2.33 -11.99 8.54
C GLN A 92 -2.68 -11.78 10.02
N VAL A 93 -1.75 -11.28 10.82
CA VAL A 93 -1.96 -10.98 12.25
C VAL A 93 -3.04 -9.93 12.43
N THR A 94 -3.05 -8.91 11.59
CA THR A 94 -4.09 -7.87 11.62
C THR A 94 -5.47 -8.48 11.36
N LEU A 95 -5.63 -9.25 10.27
CA LEU A 95 -6.93 -9.82 9.90
C LEU A 95 -7.44 -10.83 10.93
N THR A 96 -6.56 -11.68 11.46
CA THR A 96 -6.92 -12.66 12.50
C THR A 96 -7.26 -12.01 13.85
N GLY A 97 -6.66 -10.87 14.17
CA GLY A 97 -6.95 -10.11 15.39
C GLY A 97 -8.21 -9.24 15.32
N MET A 98 -8.83 -9.11 14.14
CA MET A 98 -10.01 -8.26 13.97
C MET A 98 -11.30 -9.00 14.36
N PRO A 99 -12.16 -8.40 15.22
CA PRO A 99 -13.44 -9.01 15.57
C PRO A 99 -14.43 -8.99 14.40
N LYS A 100 -14.28 -8.02 13.48
CA LYS A 100 -15.10 -7.87 12.29
C LYS A 100 -14.23 -7.31 11.18
N ILE A 101 -14.18 -8.02 10.05
CA ILE A 101 -13.49 -7.59 8.84
C ILE A 101 -14.50 -6.83 7.96
N PRO A 102 -14.15 -5.67 7.38
CA PRO A 102 -15.03 -4.97 6.45
C PRO A 102 -15.30 -5.83 5.21
N SER A 103 -16.42 -5.57 4.53
CA SER A 103 -16.70 -6.31 3.29
C SER A 103 -15.64 -5.99 2.24
N PHE A 104 -15.23 -7.00 1.48
CA PHE A 104 -14.25 -6.84 0.41
C PHE A 104 -14.82 -6.13 -0.84
N LYS A 105 -16.14 -5.92 -0.90
CA LYS A 105 -16.81 -5.33 -2.07
C LYS A 105 -16.09 -4.05 -2.53
N ASP A 106 -15.72 -4.02 -3.82
CA ASP A 106 -15.02 -2.90 -4.49
C ASP A 106 -13.66 -2.48 -3.87
N ALA A 107 -13.10 -3.27 -2.95
CA ALA A 107 -11.81 -2.96 -2.30
C ALA A 107 -10.65 -2.88 -3.30
N HIS A 108 -10.60 -3.78 -4.29
CA HIS A 108 -9.59 -3.75 -5.35
C HIS A 108 -9.72 -2.51 -6.27
N LEU A 109 -10.93 -2.02 -6.50
CA LEU A 109 -11.14 -0.77 -7.24
C LEU A 109 -10.68 0.44 -6.43
N THR A 110 -10.92 0.41 -5.12
CA THR A 110 -10.62 1.55 -4.23
C THR A 110 -9.14 1.64 -3.87
N HIS A 111 -8.48 0.52 -3.60
CA HIS A 111 -7.10 0.50 -3.09
C HIS A 111 -6.05 0.21 -4.17
N LEU A 112 -6.46 -0.41 -5.28
CA LEU A 112 -5.59 -0.76 -6.39
C LEU A 112 -5.94 -0.02 -7.68
N ASP A 113 -6.93 0.88 -7.66
CA ASP A 113 -7.46 1.56 -8.85
C ASP A 113 -7.93 0.58 -9.95
N GLY A 114 -8.30 -0.65 -9.55
CA GLY A 114 -8.62 -1.74 -10.48
C GLY A 114 -7.40 -2.35 -11.20
N VAL A 115 -6.19 -1.87 -10.92
CA VAL A 115 -4.95 -2.42 -11.46
C VAL A 115 -4.58 -3.69 -10.70
N VAL A 116 -4.86 -4.84 -11.31
CA VAL A 116 -4.63 -6.16 -10.73
C VAL A 116 -3.98 -7.06 -11.78
N SER A 117 -2.88 -7.71 -11.43
CA SER A 117 -2.22 -8.70 -12.28
C SER A 117 -3.11 -9.92 -12.49
N PRO A 118 -2.92 -10.69 -13.57
CA PRO A 118 -3.68 -11.92 -13.80
C PRO A 118 -3.60 -12.91 -12.62
N ALA A 119 -2.44 -13.00 -11.97
CA ALA A 119 -2.24 -13.87 -10.82
C ALA A 119 -3.06 -13.42 -9.60
N THR A 120 -2.99 -12.14 -9.24
CA THR A 120 -3.78 -11.59 -8.13
C THR A 120 -5.28 -11.70 -8.43
N ALA A 121 -5.70 -11.42 -9.68
CA ALA A 121 -7.10 -11.52 -10.09
C ALA A 121 -7.64 -12.95 -9.97
N GLN A 122 -6.85 -13.96 -10.37
CA GLN A 122 -7.21 -15.36 -10.24
C GLN A 122 -7.38 -15.77 -8.77
N LEU A 123 -6.44 -15.36 -7.90
CA LEU A 123 -6.52 -15.64 -6.46
C LEU A 123 -7.76 -15.01 -5.82
N LEU A 124 -8.08 -13.76 -6.16
CA LEU A 124 -9.28 -13.07 -5.69
C LEU A 124 -10.56 -13.78 -6.15
N ALA A 125 -10.61 -14.24 -7.40
CA ALA A 125 -11.75 -14.97 -7.95
C ALA A 125 -11.96 -16.34 -7.28
N SER A 126 -10.87 -17.05 -6.93
CA SER A 126 -10.95 -18.35 -6.25
C SER A 126 -11.12 -18.26 -4.72
N SER A 127 -11.18 -17.05 -4.15
CA SER A 127 -11.22 -16.87 -2.70
C SER A 127 -12.57 -17.26 -2.09
N PRO A 128 -12.59 -18.05 -1.00
CA PRO A 128 -13.83 -18.55 -0.38
C PRO A 128 -14.57 -17.49 0.43
N ASP A 129 -13.86 -16.53 1.02
CA ASP A 129 -14.39 -15.54 1.94
C ASP A 129 -13.65 -14.19 1.83
N ASP A 130 -14.22 -13.15 2.47
CA ASP A 130 -13.66 -11.80 2.43
C ASP A 130 -12.33 -11.70 3.18
N ALA A 131 -12.08 -12.50 4.22
CA ALA A 131 -10.81 -12.48 4.95
C ALA A 131 -9.64 -12.91 4.04
N THR A 132 -9.86 -13.96 3.24
CA THR A 132 -8.90 -14.44 2.25
C THR A 132 -8.68 -13.41 1.15
N ARG A 133 -9.75 -12.76 0.65
CA ARG A 133 -9.62 -11.69 -0.36
C ARG A 133 -8.84 -10.50 0.17
N TRP A 134 -9.09 -10.08 1.41
CA TRP A 134 -8.31 -9.03 2.06
C TRP A 134 -6.85 -9.43 2.22
N LEU A 135 -6.55 -10.65 2.66
CA LEU A 135 -5.17 -11.12 2.77
C LEU A 135 -4.46 -11.07 1.41
N ILE A 136 -5.11 -11.55 0.35
CA ILE A 136 -4.56 -11.50 -1.01
C ILE A 136 -4.30 -10.05 -1.43
N LEU A 137 -5.28 -9.15 -1.28
CA LEU A 137 -5.12 -7.75 -1.64
C LEU A 137 -3.98 -7.09 -0.87
N LEU A 138 -3.93 -7.25 0.45
CA LEU A 138 -2.90 -6.61 1.30
C LEU A 138 -1.49 -7.18 1.07
N ALA A 139 -1.39 -8.47 0.73
CA ALA A 139 -0.12 -9.13 0.42
C ALA A 139 0.36 -8.91 -1.02
N SER A 140 -0.52 -8.42 -1.90
CA SER A 140 -0.28 -8.30 -3.33
C SER A 140 0.85 -7.30 -3.67
N PRO A 141 1.60 -7.52 -4.77
CA PRO A 141 2.55 -6.53 -5.27
C PRO A 141 1.89 -5.18 -5.59
N GLU A 142 0.66 -5.17 -6.09
CA GLU A 142 -0.06 -3.97 -6.51
C GLU A 142 -0.39 -3.05 -5.32
N PHE A 143 -0.65 -3.63 -4.14
CA PHE A 143 -0.89 -2.88 -2.91
C PHE A 143 0.38 -2.20 -2.37
N GLN A 144 1.56 -2.71 -2.74
CA GLN A 144 2.86 -2.13 -2.39
C GLN A 144 3.14 -0.81 -3.15
N LEU A 145 2.44 -0.58 -4.25
CA LEU A 145 2.68 0.55 -5.16
C LEU A 145 1.76 1.74 -4.86
N LYS A 146 2.20 2.97 -5.13
CA LYS A 146 1.43 4.21 -4.98
C LYS A 146 1.67 5.16 -6.14
#